data_AF-A0A1Q5S4P9-F1
#
_entry.id   AF-A0A1Q5S4P9-F1
#
_cell.length_a   1.000
_cell.length_b   1.000
_cell.length_c   1.000
_cell.angle_alpha   90.00
_cell.angle_beta   90.00
_cell.angle_gamma   90.00
#
_symmetry.space_group_name_H-M   'P 1'
#
loop_
_entity.id
_entity.type
_entity.pdbx_description
1 polymer ?
#
loop_
_entity_poly.entity_id
_entity_poly.type
_entity_poly.pdbx_seq_one_letter_code
_entity_poly.pdbx_strand_id
1 'polypeptide(L)'
;MIRAFWPDRSGASALEFGLTAPLFFAFVFGVIEFGLLMWTQVGMQHAVAVTARCASVNPALCPTGNPSAIAAYATQQAFGLSLPSSTFSYSAAACGSQVSANYQFQFPQILNLAPFTLTAAACFPA
;
A
#
# COMPACT_ATOMS: atom_id res chain seq x y z
N MET A 1 22.08 1.11 66.25
CA MET A 1 21.93 0.29 65.03
C MET A 1 21.55 1.22 63.89
N ILE A 2 22.50 1.53 63.01
CA ILE A 2 22.27 2.44 61.87
C ILE A 2 21.74 1.59 60.73
N ARG A 3 20.45 1.72 60.39
CA ARG A 3 19.85 1.08 59.21
C ARG A 3 20.36 1.80 57.96
N ALA A 4 21.18 1.11 57.16
CA ALA A 4 21.59 1.60 55.86
C ALA A 4 20.40 1.54 54.89
N PHE A 5 20.00 2.69 54.35
CA PHE A 5 19.10 2.76 53.20
C PHE A 5 19.90 2.39 51.95
N TRP A 6 19.70 1.19 51.43
CA TRP A 6 20.30 0.77 50.17
C TRP A 6 19.58 1.51 49.02
N PRO A 7 20.29 2.15 48.07
CA PRO A 7 19.64 2.83 46.97
C PRO A 7 19.04 1.80 46.01
N ASP A 8 17.71 1.74 45.97
CA ASP A 8 16.96 0.90 45.05
C ASP A 8 17.10 1.45 43.62
N ARG A 9 17.84 0.73 42.76
CA ARG A 9 18.05 1.10 41.34
C ARG A 9 17.05 0.43 40.40
N SER A 10 16.19 -0.44 40.91
CA SER A 10 15.23 -1.25 40.14
C SER A 10 14.22 -0.41 39.36
N GLY A 11 13.85 0.76 39.90
CA GLY A 11 12.92 1.69 39.25
C GLY A 11 13.52 2.55 38.14
N ALA A 12 14.84 2.74 38.12
CA ALA A 12 15.51 3.62 37.15
C ALA A 12 15.42 3.05 35.72
N SER A 13 15.68 1.75 35.57
CA SER A 13 15.58 1.05 34.28
C SER A 13 14.17 1.02 33.71
N ALA A 14 13.14 0.98 34.57
CA ALA A 14 11.75 1.06 34.12
C ALA A 14 11.42 2.46 33.57
N LEU A 15 12.00 3.51 34.16
CA LEU A 15 11.83 4.90 33.75
C LEU A 15 12.57 5.20 32.44
N GLU A 16 13.78 4.68 32.28
CA GLU A 16 14.57 4.77 31.05
C GLU A 16 13.87 4.05 29.87
N PHE A 17 13.28 2.88 30.12
CA PHE A 17 12.47 2.18 29.12
C PHE A 17 11.19 2.96 28.79
N GLY A 18 10.51 3.51 29.81
CA GLY A 18 9.31 4.33 29.61
C GLY A 18 9.54 5.55 28.72
N LEU A 19 10.75 6.13 28.73
CA LEU A 19 11.11 7.28 27.89
C LEU A 19 11.50 6.86 26.46
N THR A 20 12.17 5.72 26.28
CA THR A 20 12.72 5.28 24.98
C THR A 20 11.77 4.40 24.18
N ALA A 21 10.94 3.60 24.85
CA ALA A 21 9.98 2.69 24.22
C ALA A 21 9.01 3.38 23.26
N PRO A 22 8.42 4.57 23.57
CA PRO A 22 7.50 5.24 22.65
C PRO A 22 8.15 5.59 21.31
N LEU A 23 9.42 6.06 21.35
CA LEU A 23 10.17 6.40 20.14
C LEU A 23 10.52 5.15 19.33
N PHE A 24 10.93 4.07 20.00
CA PHE A 24 11.24 2.80 19.37
C PHE A 24 10.01 2.21 18.65
N PHE A 25 8.87 2.16 19.32
CA PHE A 25 7.63 1.66 18.71
C PHE A 25 7.14 2.56 17.57
N ALA A 26 7.23 3.89 17.71
CA ALA A 26 6.90 4.81 16.63
C ALA A 26 7.76 4.55 15.38
N PHE A 27 9.06 4.30 15.55
CA PHE A 27 9.95 3.96 14.45
C PHE A 27 9.62 2.61 13.81
N VAL A 28 9.40 1.56 14.63
CA VAL A 28 9.05 0.22 14.13
C VAL A 28 7.74 0.25 13.35
N PHE A 29 6.68 0.86 13.90
CA PHE A 29 5.41 1.00 13.20
C PHE A 29 5.56 1.85 11.95
N GLY A 30 6.34 2.95 11.99
CA GLY A 30 6.61 3.76 10.82
C GLY A 30 7.25 2.98 9.65
N VAL A 31 8.22 2.10 9.94
CA VAL A 31 8.85 1.26 8.92
C VAL A 31 7.89 0.23 8.36
N ILE A 32 7.07 -0.41 9.21
CA ILE A 32 6.07 -1.39 8.77
C ILE A 32 5.04 -0.73 7.84
N GLU A 33 4.51 0.41 8.25
CA GLU A 33 3.53 1.16 7.46
C GLU A 33 4.10 1.60 6.12
N PHE A 34 5.34 2.10 6.10
CA PHE A 34 6.01 2.45 4.85
C PHE A 34 6.22 1.24 3.93
N GLY A 35 6.56 0.08 4.50
CA GLY A 35 6.68 -1.18 3.77
C GLY A 35 5.37 -1.61 3.11
N LEU A 36 4.25 -1.54 3.85
CA LEU A 36 2.92 -1.82 3.32
C LEU A 36 2.54 -0.84 2.21
N LEU A 37 2.82 0.45 2.40
CA LEU A 37 2.58 1.49 1.41
C LEU A 37 3.33 1.20 0.10
N MET A 38 4.62 0.87 0.19
CA MET A 38 5.44 0.51 -0.97
C MET A 38 4.96 -0.78 -1.66
N TRP A 39 4.59 -1.80 -0.89
CA TRP A 39 4.00 -3.03 -1.46
C TRP A 39 2.74 -2.70 -2.25
N THR A 40 1.81 -1.90 -1.70
CA THR A 40 0.59 -1.53 -2.41
C THR A 40 0.88 -0.79 -3.71
N GLN A 41 1.87 0.11 -3.74
CA GLN A 41 2.30 0.81 -4.95
C GLN A 41 2.82 -0.14 -6.02
N VAL A 42 3.76 -1.02 -5.66
CA VAL A 42 4.34 -1.99 -6.60
C VAL A 42 3.27 -2.94 -7.13
N GLY A 43 2.33 -3.38 -6.28
CA GLY A 43 1.19 -4.20 -6.67
C GLY A 43 0.28 -3.51 -7.68
N MET A 44 -0.06 -2.24 -7.47
CA MET A 44 -0.87 -1.49 -8.42
C MET A 44 -0.13 -1.25 -9.74
N GLN A 45 1.15 -0.89 -9.71
CA GLN A 45 1.97 -0.70 -10.90
C GLN A 45 2.05 -1.97 -11.76
N HIS A 46 2.25 -3.12 -11.11
CA HIS A 46 2.23 -4.40 -11.79
C HIS A 46 0.85 -4.72 -12.40
N ALA A 47 -0.21 -4.54 -11.61
CA ALA A 47 -1.58 -4.77 -12.05
C ALA A 47 -1.94 -3.95 -13.29
N VAL A 48 -1.67 -2.64 -13.30
CA VAL A 48 -1.97 -1.78 -14.45
C VAL A 48 -1.15 -2.17 -15.68
N ALA A 49 0.13 -2.54 -15.52
CA ALA A 49 1.00 -2.91 -16.64
C ALA A 49 0.57 -4.22 -17.31
N VAL A 50 0.31 -5.25 -16.51
CA VAL A 50 -0.15 -6.56 -17.03
C VAL A 50 -1.54 -6.43 -17.66
N THR A 51 -2.43 -5.65 -17.05
CA THR A 51 -3.79 -5.43 -17.56
C THR A 51 -3.78 -4.63 -18.86
N ALA A 52 -2.97 -3.56 -18.96
CA ALA A 52 -2.84 -2.80 -20.20
C ALA A 52 -2.36 -3.69 -21.35
N ARG A 53 -1.37 -4.56 -21.10
CA ARG A 53 -0.93 -5.56 -22.08
C ARG A 53 -2.03 -6.58 -22.41
N CYS A 54 -2.79 -7.04 -21.43
CA CYS A 54 -3.89 -7.99 -21.65
C CYS A 54 -4.96 -7.39 -22.59
N ALA A 55 -5.31 -6.12 -22.41
CA ALA A 55 -6.28 -5.41 -23.24
C ALA A 55 -5.85 -5.32 -24.72
N SER A 56 -4.55 -5.21 -24.99
CA SER A 56 -4.02 -5.17 -26.37
C SER A 56 -3.80 -6.55 -26.97
N VAL A 57 -3.30 -7.52 -26.20
CA VAL A 57 -2.87 -8.83 -26.72
C VAL A 57 -4.01 -9.86 -26.75
N ASN A 58 -4.91 -9.84 -25.75
CA ASN A 58 -5.93 -10.87 -25.61
C ASN A 58 -7.32 -10.27 -25.33
N PRO A 59 -8.06 -9.91 -26.39
CA PRO A 59 -9.40 -9.33 -26.25
C PRO A 59 -10.45 -10.31 -25.72
N ALA A 60 -10.18 -11.62 -25.67
CA ALA A 60 -11.09 -12.60 -25.09
C ALA A 60 -11.05 -12.59 -23.55
N LEU A 61 -9.88 -12.35 -22.96
CA LEU A 61 -9.70 -12.22 -21.50
C LEU A 61 -9.96 -10.79 -21.04
N CYS A 62 -9.51 -9.80 -21.81
CA CYS A 62 -9.63 -8.37 -21.50
C CYS A 62 -10.35 -7.64 -22.64
N PRO A 63 -11.68 -7.81 -22.76
CA PRO A 63 -12.44 -7.15 -23.82
C PRO A 63 -12.47 -5.63 -23.62
N THR A 64 -11.92 -4.89 -24.58
CA THR A 64 -11.88 -3.41 -24.58
C THR A 64 -13.27 -2.77 -24.57
N GLY A 65 -14.31 -3.50 -25.00
CA GLY A 65 -15.71 -3.09 -24.90
C GLY A 65 -16.35 -3.29 -23.52
N ASN A 66 -15.66 -3.92 -22.56
CA ASN A 66 -16.15 -4.10 -21.19
C ASN A 66 -15.07 -3.70 -20.16
N PRO A 67 -15.00 -2.41 -19.77
CA PRO A 67 -13.99 -1.91 -18.84
C PRO A 67 -14.10 -2.55 -17.45
N SER A 68 -15.27 -3.03 -17.05
CA SER A 68 -15.47 -3.72 -15.76
C SER A 68 -14.75 -5.07 -15.71
N ALA A 69 -14.71 -5.80 -16.83
CA ALA A 69 -13.95 -7.06 -16.93
C ALA A 69 -12.44 -6.80 -16.83
N ILE A 70 -11.97 -5.72 -17.47
CA ILE A 70 -10.57 -5.28 -17.40
C ILE A 70 -10.19 -4.88 -15.97
N ALA A 71 -11.05 -4.13 -15.29
CA ALA A 71 -10.85 -3.75 -13.89
C ALA A 71 -10.85 -4.97 -12.95
N ALA A 72 -11.72 -5.96 -13.17
CA ALA A 72 -11.75 -7.20 -12.41
C ALA A 72 -10.50 -8.06 -12.63
N TYR A 73 -9.93 -8.04 -13.84
CA TYR A 73 -8.64 -8.68 -14.10
C TYR A 73 -7.51 -7.95 -13.38
N ALA A 74 -7.51 -6.62 -13.38
CA ALA A 74 -6.50 -5.82 -12.69
C ALA A 74 -6.46 -6.08 -11.18
N THR A 75 -7.60 -6.26 -10.53
CA THR A 75 -7.64 -6.60 -9.09
C THR A 75 -7.02 -7.97 -8.80
N GLN A 76 -7.15 -8.94 -9.71
CA GLN A 76 -6.50 -10.25 -9.59
C GLN A 76 -4.98 -10.18 -9.74
N GLN A 77 -4.47 -9.20 -10.50
CA GLN A 77 -3.03 -9.01 -10.72
C GLN A 77 -2.35 -8.12 -9.67
N ALA A 78 -3.09 -7.61 -8.68
CA ALA A 78 -2.55 -6.71 -7.66
C ALA A 78 -1.82 -7.43 -6.52
N PHE A 79 -0.95 -8.42 -6.80
CA PHE A 79 -0.12 -9.17 -5.83
C PHE A 79 -0.82 -9.58 -4.52
N GLY A 80 -2.06 -10.08 -4.60
CA GLY A 80 -2.81 -10.54 -3.43
C GLY A 80 -3.46 -9.43 -2.60
N LEU A 81 -3.39 -8.17 -3.04
CA LEU A 81 -4.14 -7.08 -2.44
C LEU A 81 -5.62 -7.16 -2.85
N SER A 82 -6.51 -7.09 -1.86
CA SER A 82 -7.96 -7.01 -2.08
C SER A 82 -8.39 -5.56 -2.36
N LEU A 83 -8.01 -5.02 -3.52
CA LEU A 83 -8.46 -3.69 -3.95
C LEU A 83 -9.85 -3.77 -4.59
N PRO A 84 -10.73 -2.78 -4.35
CA PRO A 84 -12.01 -2.73 -5.03
C PRO A 84 -11.80 -2.45 -6.52
N SER A 85 -12.62 -3.03 -7.40
CA SER A 85 -12.49 -2.83 -8.85
C SER A 85 -12.63 -1.37 -9.29
N SER A 86 -13.26 -0.52 -8.48
CA SER A 86 -13.36 0.93 -8.69
C SER A 86 -12.02 1.67 -8.64
N THR A 87 -10.95 1.04 -8.11
CA THR A 87 -9.61 1.64 -8.17
C THR A 87 -9.08 1.67 -9.58
N PHE A 88 -9.48 0.73 -10.44
CA PHE A 88 -8.95 0.57 -11.78
C PHE A 88 -9.92 1.12 -12.82
N SER A 89 -9.37 1.83 -13.80
CA SER A 89 -10.11 2.40 -14.92
C SER A 89 -9.36 2.14 -16.22
N TYR A 90 -10.11 1.82 -17.27
CA TYR A 90 -9.59 1.59 -18.60
C TYR A 90 -9.97 2.78 -19.51
N SER A 91 -9.00 3.24 -20.30
CA SER A 91 -9.23 4.24 -21.34
C SER A 91 -8.39 3.94 -22.58
N ALA A 92 -8.97 4.09 -23.76
CA ALA A 92 -8.20 4.10 -25.00
C ALA A 92 -7.57 5.49 -25.15
N ALA A 93 -6.24 5.57 -25.03
CA ALA A 93 -5.47 6.80 -25.14
C ALA A 93 -4.66 6.81 -26.44
N ALA A 94 -3.99 7.93 -26.74
CA ALA A 94 -3.14 8.03 -27.93
C ALA A 94 -2.00 6.99 -27.95
N CYS A 95 -1.59 6.49 -26.78
CA CYS A 95 -0.58 5.44 -26.63
C CYS A 95 -1.13 4.01 -26.77
N GLY A 96 -2.44 3.82 -27.00
CA GLY A 96 -3.11 2.52 -27.11
C GLY A 96 -4.03 2.23 -25.91
N SER A 97 -3.97 1.01 -25.39
CA SER A 97 -4.73 0.58 -24.23
C SER A 97 -4.10 1.10 -22.94
N GLN A 98 -4.74 2.07 -22.28
CA GLN A 98 -4.28 2.62 -21.01
C GLN A 98 -5.13 2.12 -19.86
N VAL A 99 -4.47 1.74 -18.76
CA VAL A 99 -5.11 1.41 -17.48
C VAL A 99 -4.54 2.31 -16.40
N SER A 100 -5.43 2.94 -15.64
CA SER A 100 -5.09 3.83 -14.53
C SER A 100 -5.70 3.29 -13.23
N ALA A 101 -4.91 3.35 -12.16
CA ALA A 101 -5.28 2.97 -10.81
C ALA A 101 -5.17 4.18 -9.87
N ASN A 102 -6.21 4.40 -9.08
CA ASN A 102 -6.21 5.41 -8.02
C ASN A 102 -6.78 4.79 -6.73
N TYR A 103 -5.94 4.66 -5.71
CA TYR A 103 -6.32 4.06 -4.44
C TYR A 103 -5.94 4.97 -3.28
N GLN A 104 -6.85 5.11 -2.32
CA GLN A 104 -6.61 5.92 -1.13
C GLN A 104 -6.16 5.03 0.01
N PHE A 105 -4.85 4.98 0.25
CA PHE A 105 -4.27 4.22 1.35
C PHE A 105 -4.65 4.85 2.68
N GLN A 106 -5.30 4.07 3.55
CA GLN A 106 -5.67 4.49 4.90
C GLN A 106 -4.61 3.96 5.87
N PHE A 107 -3.95 4.86 6.58
CA PHE A 107 -3.07 4.47 7.68
C PHE A 107 -3.91 4.01 8.88
N PRO A 108 -3.44 3.04 9.67
CA PRO A 108 -4.05 2.70 10.95
C PRO A 108 -4.04 3.93 11.87
N GLN A 109 -5.10 4.10 12.65
CA GLN A 109 -5.31 5.30 13.48
C GLN A 109 -4.28 5.50 14.61
N ILE A 110 -3.28 4.62 14.74
CA ILE A 110 -2.21 4.69 15.74
C ILE A 110 -1.46 6.02 15.67
N LEU A 111 -1.20 6.53 14.45
CA LEU A 111 -0.45 7.77 14.22
C LEU A 111 -1.33 8.94 13.74
N ASN A 112 -2.65 8.75 13.64
CA ASN A 112 -3.62 9.72 13.13
C ASN A 112 -3.15 10.47 11.86
N LEU A 113 -2.56 9.72 10.93
CA LEU A 113 -2.05 10.24 9.67
C LEU A 113 -3.18 10.46 8.67
N ALA A 114 -3.08 11.54 7.89
CA ALA A 114 -4.01 11.76 6.79
C ALA A 114 -3.85 10.66 5.73
N PRO A 115 -4.95 10.21 5.10
CA PRO A 115 -4.88 9.20 4.07
C PRO A 115 -4.10 9.69 2.85
N PHE A 116 -3.35 8.79 2.22
CA PHE A 116 -2.48 9.11 1.10
C PHE A 116 -2.96 8.44 -0.18
N THR A 117 -3.08 9.23 -1.25
CA THR A 117 -3.55 8.73 -2.55
C THR A 117 -2.39 8.19 -3.35
N LEU A 118 -2.49 6.92 -3.70
CA LEU A 118 -1.56 6.21 -4.55
C LEU A 118 -2.12 6.13 -5.97
N THR A 119 -1.30 6.51 -6.93
CA THR A 119 -1.62 6.46 -8.35
C THR A 119 -0.64 5.56 -9.09
N ALA A 120 -1.15 4.82 -10.05
CA ALA A 120 -0.34 4.06 -10.98
C ALA A 120 -1.03 4.05 -12.34
N ALA A 121 -0.29 4.19 -13.43
CA ALA A 121 -0.84 4.08 -14.77
C ALA A 121 0.16 3.41 -15.68
N ALA A 122 -0.35 2.60 -16.61
CA ALA A 122 0.44 2.00 -17.66
C ALA A 122 -0.32 2.10 -18.98
N CYS A 123 0.43 2.21 -20.06
CA CYS A 123 -0.10 2.20 -21.41
C CYS A 123 0.64 1.18 -22.25
N PHE A 124 -0.11 0.48 -23.11
CA PHE A 124 0.44 -0.51 -24.02
C PHE A 124 -0.06 -0.23 -25.45
N PRO A 125 0.83 -0.23 -26.46
CA PRO A 125 0.44 -0.03 -27.84
C PRO A 125 -0.48 -1.16 -28.31
N ALA A 126 -1.57 -0.79 -28.96
CA ALA A 126 -2.55 -1.71 -29.52
C ALA A 126 -1.99 -2.46 -30.74
#